data_AF-H0SJE3-F1
#
_entry.id   AF-H0SJE3-F1
#
_cell.length_a   1.000
_cell.length_b   1.000
_cell.length_c   1.000
_cell.angle_alpha   90.00
_cell.angle_beta   90.00
_cell.angle_gamma   90.00
#
_symmetry.space_group_name_H-M   'P 1'
#
loop_
_entity.id
_entity.type
_entity.pdbx_description
1 polymer ?
#
loop_
_entity_poly.entity_id
_entity_poly.type
_entity_poly.pdbx_seq_one_letter_code
_entity_poly.pdbx_strand_id
1 'polypeptide(L)'
;MNMINPEDRTTALGLFNYARSYWRSAEQLRASKPDVSHPDAPILFLFYHSIELYMKAHVRNEGFDLQQLKEISHNILKAGRAAHQKGLQLTDDDFMLLTTINSDDNVVRSRYITTGAHTRPEEYALSDFCKYLDGAVSDNLISHGVTVHRKNFGAVPVSSSSVPVDDWLAEEVDSLSDKERNILAFLLHHNQRMFTCAFDYGHAATLVARGIIRAAVQPGQAFDPENMPAELPLEVWRWLRPRREQFPYTGTENDPFPWRKAWFE
;
A
#
# COMPACT_ATOMS: atom_id res chain seq x y z
N MET A 1 39.02 -5.77 -24.10
CA MET A 1 37.73 -5.24 -23.62
C MET A 1 37.50 -5.86 -22.25
N ASN A 2 37.80 -5.14 -21.16
CA ASN A 2 37.60 -5.69 -19.81
C ASN A 2 36.10 -5.88 -19.60
N MET A 3 35.65 -7.13 -19.50
CA MET A 3 34.28 -7.44 -19.12
C MET A 3 34.09 -6.96 -17.68
N ILE A 4 33.29 -5.92 -17.49
CA ILE A 4 32.84 -5.50 -16.16
C ILE A 4 32.11 -6.69 -15.53
N ASN A 5 32.54 -7.12 -14.35
CA ASN A 5 31.89 -8.20 -13.63
C ASN A 5 30.41 -7.82 -13.41
N PRO A 6 29.44 -8.69 -13.70
CA PRO A 6 28.03 -8.44 -13.40
C PRO A 6 27.77 -7.93 -11.97
N GLU A 7 28.56 -8.38 -10.99
CA GLU A 7 28.54 -7.89 -9.60
C GLU A 7 28.77 -6.38 -9.49
N ASP A 8 29.70 -5.84 -10.29
CA ASP A 8 30.05 -4.42 -10.29
C ASP A 8 28.97 -3.56 -10.98
N ARG A 9 28.04 -4.18 -11.72
CA ARG A 9 26.96 -3.48 -12.42
C ARG A 9 25.72 -3.24 -11.55
N THR A 10 25.60 -3.95 -10.42
CA THR A 10 24.44 -3.89 -9.53
C THR A 10 24.89 -3.57 -8.10
N THR A 11 25.32 -2.34 -7.90
CA THR A 11 25.79 -1.87 -6.60
C THR A 11 24.62 -1.46 -5.70
N ALA A 12 24.84 -1.49 -4.38
CA ALA A 12 23.85 -1.01 -3.41
C ALA A 12 23.42 0.44 -3.68
N LEU A 13 24.38 1.32 -3.99
CA LEU A 13 24.13 2.71 -4.37
C LEU A 13 23.33 2.83 -5.68
N GLY A 14 23.62 1.97 -6.67
CA GLY A 14 22.88 1.93 -7.93
C GLY A 14 21.41 1.57 -7.70
N LEU A 15 21.16 0.49 -6.95
CA LEU A 15 19.81 0.06 -6.57
C LEU A 15 19.06 1.14 -5.79
N PHE A 16 19.72 1.77 -4.82
CA PHE A 16 19.15 2.86 -4.02
C PHE A 16 18.71 4.05 -4.88
N ASN A 17 19.57 4.53 -5.78
CA ASN A 17 19.24 5.65 -6.67
C ASN A 17 18.10 5.30 -7.62
N TYR A 18 18.04 4.05 -8.07
CA TYR A 18 16.96 3.57 -8.92
C TYR A 18 15.63 3.47 -8.15
N ALA A 19 15.66 2.92 -6.93
CA ALA A 19 14.52 2.89 -6.01
C ALA A 19 13.92 4.29 -5.80
N ARG A 20 14.79 5.26 -5.50
CA ARG A 20 14.42 6.66 -5.31
C ARG A 20 13.79 7.28 -6.56
N SER A 21 14.30 6.96 -7.74
CA SER A 21 13.75 7.45 -9.00
C SER A 21 12.32 6.95 -9.22
N TYR A 22 12.04 5.68 -8.91
CA TYR A 22 10.69 5.12 -8.98
C TYR A 22 9.74 5.74 -7.96
N TRP A 23 10.17 5.87 -6.70
CA TRP A 23 9.36 6.53 -5.67
C TRP A 23 8.98 7.95 -6.08
N ARG A 24 9.97 8.77 -6.49
CA ARG A 24 9.70 10.15 -6.90
C ARG A 24 8.85 10.25 -8.16
N SER A 25 8.93 9.27 -9.06
CA SER A 25 8.06 9.20 -10.23
C SER A 25 6.61 8.87 -9.83
N ALA A 26 6.41 7.94 -8.87
CA ALA A 26 5.11 7.61 -8.33
C ALA A 26 4.44 8.84 -7.68
N GLU A 27 5.21 9.57 -6.87
CA GLU A 27 4.77 10.82 -6.25
C GLU A 27 4.29 11.86 -7.27
N GLN A 28 5.10 12.08 -8.31
CA GLN A 28 4.79 13.06 -9.34
C GLN A 28 3.55 12.67 -10.15
N LEU A 29 3.43 11.39 -10.50
CA LEU A 29 2.29 10.86 -11.24
C LEU A 29 0.99 10.95 -10.43
N ARG A 30 1.07 10.63 -9.13
CA ARG A 30 -0.04 10.80 -8.19
C ARG A 30 -0.48 12.26 -8.09
N ALA A 31 0.48 13.18 -7.98
CA ALA A 31 0.19 14.61 -7.88
C ALA A 31 -0.41 15.20 -9.16
N SER A 32 -0.06 14.67 -10.34
CA SER A 32 -0.56 15.19 -11.61
C SER A 32 -2.00 14.78 -11.92
N LYS A 33 -2.57 13.79 -11.20
CA LYS A 33 -3.94 13.28 -11.38
C LYS A 33 -4.32 13.11 -12.87
N PRO A 34 -3.59 12.25 -13.60
CA PRO A 34 -3.80 12.10 -15.04
C PRO A 34 -5.24 11.64 -15.33
N ASP A 35 -5.85 12.22 -16.37
CA ASP A 35 -7.17 11.81 -16.87
C ASP A 35 -7.04 10.53 -17.70
N VAL A 36 -7.01 9.39 -17.01
CA VAL A 36 -6.87 8.05 -17.58
C VAL A 36 -7.75 7.07 -16.83
N SER A 37 -8.04 5.92 -17.43
CA SER A 37 -8.99 4.95 -16.86
C SER A 37 -8.50 4.22 -15.61
N HIS A 38 -7.18 4.07 -15.43
CA HIS A 38 -6.58 3.32 -14.32
C HIS A 38 -5.36 4.07 -13.76
N PRO A 39 -5.52 5.26 -13.16
CA PRO A 39 -4.40 6.08 -12.72
C PRO A 39 -3.61 5.43 -11.58
N ASP A 40 -4.28 4.69 -10.69
CA ASP A 40 -3.66 4.05 -9.53
C ASP A 40 -2.69 2.92 -9.91
N ALA A 41 -2.97 2.17 -10.98
CA ALA A 41 -2.20 0.98 -11.33
C ALA A 41 -0.70 1.28 -11.57
N PRO A 42 -0.32 2.24 -12.43
CA PRO A 42 1.08 2.62 -12.58
C PRO A 42 1.66 3.26 -11.31
N ILE A 43 0.88 4.03 -10.54
CA ILE A 43 1.35 4.64 -9.28
C ILE A 43 1.76 3.55 -8.28
N LEU A 44 0.88 2.58 -8.04
CA LEU A 44 1.11 1.45 -7.14
C LEU A 44 2.29 0.60 -7.59
N PHE A 45 2.38 0.29 -8.89
CA PHE A 45 3.51 -0.46 -9.43
C PHE A 45 4.86 0.23 -9.13
N LEU A 46 4.94 1.54 -9.35
CA LEU A 46 6.15 2.32 -9.11
C LEU A 46 6.52 2.32 -7.61
N PHE A 47 5.53 2.42 -6.71
CA PHE A 47 5.77 2.29 -5.27
C PHE A 47 6.27 0.90 -4.89
N TYR A 48 5.59 -0.17 -5.33
CA TYR A 48 6.00 -1.54 -5.02
C TYR A 48 7.43 -1.83 -5.47
N HIS A 49 7.75 -1.42 -6.69
CA HIS A 49 9.08 -1.64 -7.25
C HIS A 49 10.15 -0.81 -6.52
N SER A 50 9.82 0.43 -6.11
CA SER A 50 10.71 1.23 -5.29
C SER A 50 11.03 0.57 -3.94
N ILE A 51 9.99 0.10 -3.24
CA ILE A 51 10.10 -0.61 -1.94
C ILE A 51 11.02 -1.84 -2.07
N GLU A 52 10.79 -2.66 -3.10
CA GLU A 52 11.61 -3.83 -3.40
C GLU A 52 13.09 -3.46 -3.57
N LEU A 53 13.36 -2.41 -4.37
CA LEU A 53 14.72 -1.98 -4.68
C LEU A 53 15.43 -1.37 -3.46
N TYR A 54 14.74 -0.65 -2.59
CA TYR A 54 15.33 -0.14 -1.34
C TYR A 54 15.79 -1.28 -0.43
N MET A 55 14.95 -2.30 -0.24
CA MET A 55 15.33 -3.46 0.59
C MET A 55 16.50 -4.23 -0.02
N LYS A 56 16.50 -4.42 -1.35
CA LYS A 56 17.62 -5.03 -2.07
C LYS A 56 18.90 -4.21 -1.95
N ALA A 57 18.81 -2.88 -2.02
CA ALA A 57 19.94 -2.00 -1.81
C ALA A 57 20.53 -2.17 -0.41
N HIS A 58 19.68 -2.25 0.62
CA HIS A 58 20.11 -2.48 2.00
C HIS A 58 20.85 -3.81 2.15
N VAL A 59 20.23 -4.94 1.79
CA VAL A 59 20.90 -6.25 1.97
C VAL A 59 22.16 -6.39 1.10
N ARG A 60 22.22 -5.74 -0.08
CA ARG A 60 23.42 -5.68 -0.91
C ARG A 60 24.55 -4.93 -0.20
N ASN A 61 24.23 -3.83 0.48
CA ASN A 61 25.19 -3.07 1.28
C ASN A 61 25.69 -3.89 2.48
N GLU A 62 24.83 -4.74 3.04
CA GLU A 62 25.10 -5.67 4.15
C GLU A 62 25.72 -7.02 3.68
N GLY A 63 26.31 -7.03 2.48
CA GLY A 63 27.15 -8.10 1.97
C GLY A 63 26.44 -9.20 1.17
N PHE A 64 25.16 -9.05 0.81
CA PHE A 64 24.54 -10.00 -0.13
C PHE A 64 25.20 -9.93 -1.50
N ASP A 65 25.33 -11.06 -2.19
CA ASP A 65 25.75 -11.14 -3.59
C ASP A 65 24.56 -11.15 -4.57
N LEU A 66 24.82 -11.16 -5.89
CA LEU A 66 23.74 -11.20 -6.89
C LEU A 66 22.92 -12.49 -6.85
N GLN A 67 23.51 -13.60 -6.46
CA GLN A 67 22.80 -14.88 -6.42
C GLN A 67 21.75 -14.84 -5.30
N GLN A 68 22.13 -14.35 -4.12
CA GLN A 68 21.23 -14.14 -3.00
C GLN A 68 20.14 -13.11 -3.34
N LEU A 69 20.47 -12.03 -4.06
CA LEU A 69 19.46 -11.09 -4.55
C LEU A 69 18.48 -11.72 -5.56
N LYS A 70 18.95 -12.61 -6.43
CA LYS A 70 18.08 -13.35 -7.36
C LYS A 70 17.16 -14.32 -6.64
N GLU A 71 17.63 -14.94 -5.56
CA GLU A 71 16.81 -15.82 -4.72
C GLU A 71 15.69 -15.06 -4.01
N ILE A 72 15.93 -13.81 -3.60
CA ILE A 72 14.85 -12.92 -3.13
C ILE A 72 13.83 -12.69 -4.25
N SER A 73 14.29 -12.61 -5.51
CA SER A 73 13.44 -12.38 -6.69
C SER A 73 12.58 -11.12 -6.50
N HIS A 74 11.38 -11.07 -7.05
CA HIS A 74 10.41 -9.98 -6.90
C HIS A 74 9.48 -10.16 -5.69
N ASN A 75 9.86 -10.99 -4.71
CA ASN A 75 9.07 -11.22 -3.51
C ASN A 75 9.41 -10.17 -2.45
N ILE A 76 8.54 -9.17 -2.32
CA ILE A 76 8.73 -8.00 -1.46
C ILE A 76 8.76 -8.40 0.03
N LEU A 77 7.93 -9.36 0.44
CA LEU A 77 7.93 -9.85 1.82
C LEU A 77 9.25 -10.57 2.17
N LYS A 78 9.80 -11.36 1.25
CA LYS A 78 11.10 -12.01 1.40
C LYS A 78 12.23 -10.98 1.46
N ALA A 79 12.16 -9.93 0.64
CA ALA A 79 13.10 -8.82 0.69
C ALA A 79 13.07 -8.10 2.05
N GLY A 80 11.88 -7.82 2.58
CA GLY A 80 11.72 -7.18 3.87
C GLY A 80 12.24 -8.01 5.03
N ARG A 81 11.96 -9.32 5.05
CA ARG A 81 12.51 -10.25 6.05
C ARG A 81 14.04 -10.30 6.00
N ALA A 82 14.62 -10.37 4.80
CA ALA A 82 16.07 -10.38 4.63
C ALA A 82 16.70 -9.06 5.10
N ALA A 83 16.08 -7.92 4.77
CA ALA A 83 16.54 -6.61 5.21
C ALA A 83 16.45 -6.45 6.74
N HIS A 84 15.37 -6.94 7.34
CA HIS A 84 15.20 -6.91 8.80
C HIS A 84 16.25 -7.75 9.52
N GLN A 85 16.53 -8.96 9.04
CA GLN A 85 17.60 -9.82 9.56
C GLN A 85 18.99 -9.18 9.45
N LYS A 86 19.15 -8.21 8.54
CA LYS A 86 20.38 -7.43 8.35
C LYS A 86 20.39 -6.08 9.07
N GLY A 87 19.41 -5.84 9.94
CA GLY A 87 19.41 -4.69 10.85
C GLY A 87 18.52 -3.53 10.43
N LEU A 88 17.81 -3.62 9.29
CA LEU A 88 16.77 -2.66 8.97
C LEU A 88 15.63 -2.77 9.98
N GLN A 89 15.35 -1.67 10.67
CA GLN A 89 14.26 -1.65 11.64
C GLN A 89 12.92 -1.68 10.88
N LEU A 90 12.12 -2.72 11.07
CA LEU A 90 10.78 -2.83 10.49
C LEU A 90 9.84 -3.20 11.64
N THR A 91 8.70 -2.53 11.70
CA THR A 91 7.65 -2.75 12.69
C THR A 91 6.69 -3.84 12.22
N ASP A 92 5.80 -4.29 13.12
CA ASP A 92 4.74 -5.22 12.75
C ASP A 92 3.80 -4.61 11.68
N ASP A 93 3.49 -3.31 11.78
CA ASP A 93 2.70 -2.57 10.78
C ASP A 93 3.39 -2.59 9.39
N ASP A 94 4.72 -2.48 9.36
CA ASP A 94 5.48 -2.58 8.11
C ASP A 94 5.36 -3.99 7.53
N PHE A 95 5.48 -5.04 8.34
CA PHE A 95 5.32 -6.42 7.86
C PHE A 95 3.91 -6.73 7.39
N MET A 96 2.88 -6.14 8.01
CA MET A 96 1.51 -6.20 7.54
C MET A 96 1.40 -5.56 6.15
N LEU A 97 1.95 -4.36 5.97
CA LEU A 97 2.02 -3.69 4.66
C LEU A 97 2.71 -4.56 3.61
N LEU A 98 3.88 -5.13 3.91
CA LEU A 98 4.61 -6.00 2.99
C LEU A 98 3.83 -7.27 2.63
N THR A 99 3.12 -7.83 3.61
CA THR A 99 2.27 -9.01 3.39
C THR A 99 1.12 -8.65 2.45
N THR A 100 0.48 -7.49 2.63
CA THR A 100 -0.56 -7.00 1.71
C THR A 100 -0.02 -6.73 0.30
N ILE A 101 1.20 -6.20 0.16
CA ILE A 101 1.83 -6.02 -1.17
C ILE A 101 2.08 -7.37 -1.85
N ASN A 102 2.49 -8.37 -1.08
CA ASN A 102 2.85 -9.69 -1.60
C ASN A 102 1.64 -10.62 -1.77
N SER A 103 0.51 -10.34 -1.13
CA SER A 103 -0.74 -11.07 -1.30
C SER A 103 -1.42 -10.75 -2.64
N ASP A 104 -2.28 -11.67 -3.09
CA ASP A 104 -3.15 -11.52 -4.27
C ASP A 104 -2.45 -11.14 -5.58
N ASP A 105 -1.14 -11.37 -5.69
CA ASP A 105 -0.35 -11.01 -6.86
C ASP A 105 -0.43 -9.51 -7.18
N ASN A 106 -0.59 -8.65 -6.16
CA ASN A 106 -0.81 -7.19 -6.32
C ASN A 106 0.22 -6.51 -7.24
N VAL A 107 1.47 -6.97 -7.23
CA VAL A 107 2.53 -6.52 -8.16
C VAL A 107 2.22 -6.92 -9.61
N VAL A 108 1.72 -8.14 -9.84
CA VAL A 108 1.27 -8.60 -11.16
C VAL A 108 -0.01 -7.86 -11.58
N ARG A 109 -0.98 -7.69 -10.68
CA ARG A 109 -2.25 -6.98 -10.95
C ARG A 109 -2.06 -5.50 -11.26
N SER A 110 -1.03 -4.85 -10.67
CA SER A 110 -0.68 -3.47 -11.05
C SER A 110 -0.22 -3.34 -12.51
N ARG A 111 0.15 -4.45 -13.17
CA ARG A 111 0.60 -4.51 -14.56
C ARG A 111 -0.43 -5.10 -15.51
N TYR A 112 -1.38 -5.89 -15.03
CA TYR A 112 -2.36 -6.59 -15.84
C TYR A 112 -3.76 -6.39 -15.27
N ILE A 113 -4.72 -6.09 -16.14
CA ILE A 113 -6.13 -5.98 -15.75
C ILE A 113 -6.59 -7.35 -15.27
N THR A 114 -6.82 -7.48 -13.97
CA THR A 114 -7.46 -8.64 -13.36
C THR A 114 -8.70 -8.18 -12.62
N THR A 115 -9.81 -8.86 -12.89
CA THR A 115 -11.12 -8.56 -12.30
C THR A 115 -11.36 -9.43 -11.07
N GLY A 116 -12.08 -8.90 -10.09
CA GLY A 116 -12.45 -9.62 -8.87
C GLY A 116 -11.75 -9.10 -7.60
N ALA A 117 -11.99 -9.80 -6.50
CA ALA A 117 -11.57 -9.36 -5.18
C ALA A 117 -10.07 -9.25 -5.00
N HIS A 118 -9.65 -8.19 -4.31
CA HIS A 118 -8.31 -8.04 -3.77
C HIS A 118 -8.24 -6.95 -2.73
N THR A 119 -7.30 -7.12 -1.81
CA THR A 119 -6.87 -6.09 -0.86
C THR A 119 -5.62 -5.42 -1.41
N ARG A 120 -5.56 -4.09 -1.42
CA ARG A 120 -4.35 -3.33 -1.82
C ARG A 120 -4.01 -2.26 -0.78
N PRO A 121 -2.71 -1.97 -0.55
CA PRO A 121 -2.30 -0.90 0.35
C PRO A 121 -2.70 0.49 -0.14
N GLU A 122 -2.77 1.44 0.79
CA GLU A 122 -2.97 2.86 0.48
C GLU A 122 -1.69 3.47 -0.11
N GLU A 123 -1.83 4.29 -1.17
CA GLU A 123 -0.70 5.01 -1.78
C GLU A 123 0.06 5.91 -0.79
N TYR A 124 -0.61 6.50 0.21
CA TYR A 124 0.05 7.28 1.25
C TYR A 124 0.86 6.41 2.20
N ALA A 125 0.34 5.24 2.59
CA ALA A 125 1.11 4.28 3.38
C ALA A 125 2.37 3.82 2.60
N LEU A 126 2.23 3.57 1.30
CA LEU A 126 3.37 3.24 0.43
C LEU A 126 4.37 4.40 0.31
N SER A 127 3.87 5.63 0.16
CA SER A 127 4.67 6.85 0.10
C SER A 127 5.47 7.09 1.38
N ASP A 128 4.81 7.02 2.54
CA ASP A 128 5.42 7.19 3.86
C ASP A 128 6.47 6.09 4.10
N PHE A 129 6.16 4.86 3.71
CA PHE A 129 7.10 3.75 3.82
C PHE A 129 8.30 3.90 2.89
N CYS A 130 8.11 4.34 1.64
CA CYS A 130 9.23 4.71 0.75
C CYS A 130 10.09 5.83 1.34
N LYS A 131 9.47 6.85 1.96
CA LYS A 131 10.20 7.94 2.62
C LYS A 131 11.04 7.43 3.79
N TYR A 132 10.46 6.55 4.59
CA TYR A 132 11.17 5.87 5.67
C TYR A 132 12.37 5.07 5.13
N LEU A 133 12.13 4.20 4.14
CA LEU A 133 13.18 3.39 3.53
C LEU A 133 14.28 4.24 2.89
N ASP A 134 13.94 5.35 2.23
CA ASP A 134 14.94 6.26 1.65
C ASP A 134 15.89 6.80 2.72
N GLY A 135 15.36 7.23 3.87
CA GLY A 135 16.15 7.69 5.01
C GLY A 135 17.01 6.58 5.61
N ALA A 136 16.38 5.46 5.99
CA ALA A 136 17.06 4.36 6.66
C ALA A 136 18.16 3.72 5.79
N VAL A 137 17.89 3.49 4.49
CA VAL A 137 18.89 2.93 3.58
C VAL A 137 19.96 3.94 3.21
N SER A 138 19.62 5.24 3.10
CA SER A 138 20.65 6.29 2.94
C SER A 138 21.62 6.31 4.11
N ASP A 139 21.11 6.24 5.34
CA ASP A 139 21.94 6.29 6.54
C ASP A 139 22.83 5.04 6.65
N ASN A 140 22.29 3.87 6.30
CA ASN A 140 23.04 2.63 6.22
C ASN A 140 24.15 2.67 5.14
N LEU A 141 23.90 3.24 3.98
CA LEU A 141 24.92 3.44 2.94
C LEU A 141 26.03 4.37 3.44
N ILE A 142 25.65 5.50 4.07
CA ILE A 142 26.60 6.48 4.62
C ILE A 142 27.45 5.85 5.72
N SER A 143 26.88 5.04 6.61
CA SER A 143 27.64 4.38 7.68
C SER A 143 28.69 3.39 7.15
N HIS A 144 28.53 2.92 5.92
CA HIS A 144 29.49 2.07 5.19
C HIS A 144 30.44 2.87 4.28
N GLY A 145 30.49 4.20 4.44
CA GLY A 145 31.39 5.08 3.68
C GLY A 145 30.93 5.38 2.25
N VAL A 146 29.70 5.01 1.88
CA VAL A 146 29.14 5.34 0.57
C VAL A 146 28.64 6.78 0.57
N THR A 147 29.08 7.58 -0.40
CA THR A 147 28.59 8.96 -0.54
C THR A 147 27.20 8.96 -1.17
N VAL A 148 26.20 9.42 -0.42
CA VAL A 148 24.82 9.58 -0.89
C VAL A 148 24.49 11.05 -1.07
N HIS A 149 24.03 11.44 -2.26
CA HIS A 149 23.51 12.78 -2.50
C HIS A 149 22.09 12.90 -1.93
N ARG A 150 21.95 13.57 -0.80
CA ARG A 150 20.64 13.99 -0.28
C ARG A 150 20.12 15.14 -1.13
N LYS A 151 19.27 14.81 -2.11
CA LYS A 151 18.52 15.83 -2.85
C LYS A 151 17.38 16.32 -1.97
N ASN A 152 17.29 17.63 -1.76
CA ASN A 152 16.10 18.25 -1.18
C ASN A 152 15.00 18.21 -2.23
N PHE A 153 14.25 17.12 -2.27
CA PHE A 153 13.02 17.08 -3.04
C PHE A 153 11.99 17.91 -2.29
N GLY A 154 11.56 19.03 -2.87
CA GLY A 154 10.50 19.85 -2.30
C GLY A 154 9.28 19.00 -1.92
N ALA A 155 8.50 19.48 -0.95
CA ALA A 155 7.23 18.86 -0.59
C ALA A 155 6.37 18.73 -1.86
N VAL A 156 5.90 17.53 -2.15
CA VAL A 156 4.89 17.33 -3.21
C VAL A 156 3.63 18.00 -2.70
N PRO A 157 3.02 18.95 -3.45
CA PRO A 157 1.80 19.59 -3.02
C PRO A 157 0.72 18.52 -2.84
N VAL A 158 0.34 18.28 -1.58
CA VAL A 158 -0.81 17.45 -1.28
C VAL A 158 -2.01 18.24 -1.80
N SER A 159 -2.63 17.78 -2.87
CA SER A 159 -3.90 18.35 -3.34
C SER A 159 -4.92 18.21 -2.21
N SER A 160 -5.08 19.28 -1.43
CA SER A 160 -6.20 19.47 -0.52
C SER A 160 -7.46 19.72 -1.36
N SER A 161 -8.15 18.66 -1.78
CA SER A 161 -9.56 18.80 -2.10
C SER A 161 -10.29 19.02 -0.78
N SER A 162 -10.38 20.28 -0.38
CA SER A 162 -10.98 20.78 0.85
C SER A 162 -12.49 20.97 0.67
N VAL A 163 -13.22 19.88 0.57
CA VAL A 163 -14.52 19.87 1.27
C VAL A 163 -14.16 19.56 2.72
N PRO A 164 -14.59 20.33 3.72
CA PRO A 164 -14.46 19.92 5.11
C PRO A 164 -15.30 18.64 5.29
N VAL A 165 -14.62 17.50 5.18
CA VAL A 165 -15.18 16.16 5.44
C VAL A 165 -15.62 16.07 6.91
N ASP A 166 -15.09 16.95 7.74
CA ASP A 166 -15.08 16.84 9.19
C ASP A 166 -16.48 16.87 9.82
N ASP A 167 -17.42 17.67 9.30
CA ASP A 167 -18.69 17.90 9.98
C ASP A 167 -19.72 16.80 9.69
N TRP A 168 -19.97 16.47 8.41
CA TRP A 168 -20.98 15.47 8.06
C TRP A 168 -20.57 14.05 8.47
N LEU A 169 -19.28 13.71 8.34
CA LEU A 169 -18.81 12.35 8.63
C LEU A 169 -18.80 12.09 10.14
N ALA A 170 -18.57 13.11 10.97
CA ALA A 170 -18.68 12.98 12.42
C ALA A 170 -20.11 12.61 12.84
N GLU A 171 -21.11 13.32 12.31
CA GLU A 171 -22.53 13.04 12.57
C GLU A 171 -22.92 11.63 12.12
N GLU A 172 -22.50 11.23 10.91
CA GLU A 172 -22.76 9.88 10.41
C GLU A 172 -22.09 8.80 11.27
N VAL A 173 -20.83 9.01 11.67
CA VAL A 173 -20.06 8.09 12.52
C VAL A 173 -20.71 7.89 13.87
N ASP A 174 -21.20 8.97 14.50
CA ASP A 174 -21.90 8.88 15.78
C ASP A 174 -23.18 8.06 15.69
N SER A 175 -23.85 8.10 14.54
CA SER A 175 -25.09 7.37 14.25
C SER A 175 -24.91 5.93 13.73
N LEU A 176 -23.66 5.42 13.67
CA LEU A 176 -23.40 4.06 13.21
C LEU A 176 -23.89 3.03 14.20
N SER A 177 -24.55 1.99 13.66
CA SER A 177 -24.86 0.78 14.40
C SER A 177 -23.60 -0.01 14.77
N ASP A 178 -23.70 -0.91 15.75
CA ASP A 178 -22.59 -1.78 16.16
C ASP A 178 -22.01 -2.58 14.97
N LYS A 179 -22.88 -3.03 14.06
CA LYS A 179 -22.46 -3.81 12.89
C LYS A 179 -21.64 -2.97 11.90
N GLU A 180 -22.05 -1.74 11.67
CA GLU A 180 -21.32 -0.79 10.82
C GLU A 180 -19.99 -0.37 11.45
N ARG A 181 -20.00 -0.09 12.77
CA ARG A 181 -18.78 0.18 13.53
C ARG A 181 -17.81 -0.99 13.44
N ASN A 182 -18.30 -2.23 13.52
CA ASN A 182 -17.46 -3.42 13.37
C ASN A 182 -16.84 -3.56 11.97
N ILE A 183 -17.59 -3.22 10.91
CA ILE A 183 -17.04 -3.18 9.54
C ILE A 183 -15.89 -2.16 9.46
N LEU A 184 -16.10 -0.94 9.96
CA LEU A 184 -15.05 0.09 9.94
C LEU A 184 -13.86 -0.28 10.83
N ALA A 185 -14.11 -0.87 12.00
CA ALA A 185 -13.07 -1.36 12.91
C ALA A 185 -12.20 -2.44 12.24
N PHE A 186 -12.82 -3.40 11.56
CA PHE A 186 -12.11 -4.42 10.77
C PHE A 186 -11.24 -3.76 9.70
N LEU A 187 -11.81 -2.88 8.89
CA LEU A 187 -11.10 -2.20 7.80
C LEU A 187 -9.92 -1.37 8.33
N LEU A 188 -10.10 -0.65 9.44
CA LEU A 188 -9.04 0.13 10.08
C LEU A 188 -7.95 -0.76 10.70
N HIS A 189 -8.34 -1.84 11.38
CA HIS A 189 -7.42 -2.78 12.00
C HIS A 189 -6.50 -3.45 10.96
N HIS A 190 -7.07 -3.87 9.83
CA HIS A 190 -6.31 -4.48 8.73
C HIS A 190 -5.70 -3.46 7.76
N ASN A 191 -5.76 -2.15 8.08
CA ASN A 191 -5.27 -1.06 7.23
C ASN A 191 -5.78 -1.17 5.77
N GLN A 192 -7.04 -1.58 5.63
CA GLN A 192 -7.68 -1.98 4.39
C GLN A 192 -8.75 -0.96 3.98
N ARG A 193 -8.46 -0.18 2.95
CA ARG A 193 -9.42 0.78 2.37
C ARG A 193 -10.29 0.15 1.26
N MET A 194 -9.73 -0.81 0.54
CA MET A 194 -10.34 -1.49 -0.61
C MET A 194 -10.66 -2.93 -0.24
N PHE A 195 -11.85 -3.40 -0.57
CA PHE A 195 -12.30 -4.75 -0.21
C PHE A 195 -13.35 -5.25 -1.22
N THR A 196 -13.90 -6.44 -0.99
CA THR A 196 -15.03 -6.94 -1.78
C THR A 196 -16.21 -7.37 -0.97
N CYS A 197 -17.38 -7.15 -1.55
CA CYS A 197 -18.66 -7.52 -0.99
C CYS A 197 -19.53 -8.16 -2.07
N ALA A 198 -20.67 -8.72 -1.67
CA ALA A 198 -21.71 -9.08 -2.63
C ALA A 198 -22.25 -7.82 -3.32
N PHE A 199 -22.91 -7.98 -4.47
CA PHE A 199 -23.45 -6.87 -5.27
C PHE A 199 -24.47 -6.01 -4.51
N ASP A 200 -25.16 -6.61 -3.54
CA ASP A 200 -26.07 -5.91 -2.62
C ASP A 200 -25.35 -5.25 -1.42
N TYR A 201 -24.02 -5.33 -1.37
CA TYR A 201 -23.12 -4.89 -0.31
C TYR A 201 -23.31 -5.60 1.04
N GLY A 202 -24.18 -6.60 1.14
CA GLY A 202 -24.44 -7.33 2.38
C GLY A 202 -24.80 -6.40 3.54
N HIS A 203 -24.02 -6.46 4.63
CA HIS A 203 -24.20 -5.58 5.79
C HIS A 203 -23.54 -4.19 5.63
N ALA A 204 -22.79 -3.96 4.55
CA ALA A 204 -22.24 -2.64 4.23
C ALA A 204 -23.21 -1.76 3.43
N ALA A 205 -24.40 -2.24 3.07
CA ALA A 205 -25.36 -1.51 2.25
C ALA A 205 -25.75 -0.13 2.83
N THR A 206 -25.87 -0.01 4.15
CA THR A 206 -26.20 1.26 4.81
C THR A 206 -25.01 2.23 4.80
N LEU A 207 -23.78 1.73 4.93
CA LEU A 207 -22.56 2.53 4.77
C LEU A 207 -22.42 3.07 3.33
N VAL A 208 -22.90 2.32 2.34
CA VAL A 208 -22.96 2.77 0.94
C VAL A 208 -24.01 3.86 0.75
N ALA A 209 -25.21 3.68 1.33
CA ALA A 209 -26.26 4.69 1.27
C ALA A 209 -25.83 6.03 1.90
N ARG A 210 -24.98 5.97 2.94
CA ARG A 210 -24.36 7.13 3.62
C ARG A 210 -23.15 7.71 2.88
N GLY A 211 -22.70 7.10 1.79
CA GLY A 211 -21.50 7.53 1.06
C GLY A 211 -20.18 7.28 1.79
N ILE A 212 -20.20 6.53 2.90
CA ILE A 212 -19.00 6.11 3.64
C ILE A 212 -18.24 5.05 2.85
N ILE A 213 -18.95 4.17 2.14
CA ILE A 213 -18.38 3.17 1.21
C ILE A 213 -18.94 3.44 -0.18
N ARG A 214 -18.17 3.13 -1.23
CA ARG A 214 -18.65 3.18 -2.63
C ARG A 214 -18.14 1.99 -3.44
N ALA A 215 -18.81 1.72 -4.56
CA ALA A 215 -18.29 0.81 -5.57
C ALA A 215 -16.94 1.31 -6.08
N ALA A 216 -15.98 0.41 -6.21
CA ALA A 216 -14.67 0.66 -6.82
C ALA A 216 -14.56 0.09 -8.24
N VAL A 217 -15.70 -0.15 -8.89
CA VAL A 217 -15.80 -0.70 -10.25
C VAL A 217 -15.70 0.44 -11.27
N GLN A 218 -14.87 0.26 -12.31
CA GLN A 218 -14.75 1.22 -13.42
C GLN A 218 -15.73 0.90 -14.56
N PRO A 219 -16.16 1.91 -15.36
CA PRO A 219 -16.99 1.67 -16.54
C PRO A 219 -16.35 0.65 -17.49
N GLY A 220 -17.12 -0.40 -17.83
CA GLY A 220 -16.66 -1.50 -18.70
C GLY A 220 -15.88 -2.61 -17.99
N GLN A 221 -15.64 -2.50 -16.68
CA GLN A 221 -15.01 -3.56 -15.90
C GLN A 221 -16.00 -4.69 -15.59
N ALA A 222 -15.69 -5.91 -16.02
CA ALA A 222 -16.42 -7.09 -15.58
C ALA A 222 -16.05 -7.41 -14.11
N PHE A 223 -17.00 -7.91 -13.34
CA PHE A 223 -16.77 -8.37 -11.97
C PHE A 223 -17.72 -9.52 -11.62
N ASP A 224 -17.34 -10.30 -10.62
CA ASP A 224 -18.19 -11.34 -10.04
C ASP A 224 -19.19 -10.69 -9.05
N PRO A 225 -20.51 -10.90 -9.20
CA PRO A 225 -21.52 -10.36 -8.29
C PRO A 225 -21.31 -10.70 -6.82
N GLU A 226 -20.65 -11.81 -6.48
CA GLU A 226 -20.35 -12.19 -5.09
C GLU A 226 -19.07 -11.53 -4.55
N ASN A 227 -18.31 -10.87 -5.42
CA ASN A 227 -16.99 -10.31 -5.17
C ASN A 227 -16.84 -8.94 -5.83
N MET A 228 -17.84 -8.08 -5.67
CA MET A 228 -17.85 -6.73 -6.18
C MET A 228 -16.83 -5.85 -5.42
N PRO A 229 -15.89 -5.18 -6.14
CA PRO A 229 -14.98 -4.20 -5.57
C PRO A 229 -15.71 -3.03 -4.89
N ALA A 230 -15.36 -2.78 -3.64
CA ALA A 230 -15.82 -1.63 -2.87
C ALA A 230 -14.64 -0.94 -2.17
N GLU A 231 -14.80 0.33 -1.85
CA GLU A 231 -13.79 1.11 -1.15
C GLU A 231 -14.39 2.10 -0.16
N LEU A 232 -13.65 2.39 0.91
CA LEU A 232 -13.78 3.63 1.65
C LEU A 232 -13.16 4.75 0.80
N PRO A 233 -13.89 5.82 0.44
CA PRO A 233 -13.31 6.98 -0.22
C PRO A 233 -12.12 7.54 0.58
N LEU A 234 -11.13 8.09 -0.11
CA LEU A 234 -9.87 8.53 0.51
C LEU A 234 -10.10 9.58 1.60
N GLU A 235 -11.06 10.47 1.37
CA GLU A 235 -11.51 11.48 2.30
C GLU A 235 -12.05 10.89 3.61
N VAL A 236 -12.89 9.86 3.53
CA VAL A 236 -13.44 9.13 4.68
C VAL A 236 -12.32 8.40 5.42
N TRP A 237 -11.43 7.73 4.68
CA TRP A 237 -10.29 7.02 5.25
C TRP A 237 -9.36 7.94 6.06
N ARG A 238 -9.03 9.12 5.52
CA ARG A 238 -8.19 10.11 6.21
C ARG A 238 -8.81 10.62 7.50
N TRP A 239 -10.13 10.70 7.56
CA TRP A 239 -10.84 11.11 8.76
C TRP A 239 -10.86 9.99 9.81
N LEU A 240 -11.10 8.74 9.38
CA LEU A 240 -11.19 7.58 10.27
C LEU A 240 -9.83 7.15 10.83
N ARG A 241 -8.76 7.17 10.03
CA ARG A 241 -7.45 6.61 10.40
C ARG A 241 -6.85 7.21 11.69
N PRO A 242 -6.81 8.54 11.90
CA PRO A 242 -6.35 9.13 13.16
C PRO A 242 -7.25 8.79 14.36
N ARG A 243 -8.48 8.33 14.11
CA ARG A 243 -9.50 8.00 15.11
C ARG A 243 -9.66 6.49 15.30
N ARG A 244 -8.70 5.67 14.84
CA ARG A 244 -8.77 4.20 14.92
C ARG A 244 -9.10 3.66 16.31
N GLU A 245 -8.67 4.35 17.36
CA GLU A 245 -8.95 3.97 18.76
C GLU A 245 -10.45 4.03 19.12
N GLN A 246 -11.25 4.80 18.37
CA GLN A 246 -12.72 4.85 18.51
C GLN A 246 -13.42 3.65 17.85
N PHE A 247 -12.68 2.82 17.12
CA PHE A 247 -13.16 1.65 16.41
C PHE A 247 -12.38 0.41 16.84
N PRO A 248 -12.48 -0.02 18.10
CA PRO A 248 -11.77 -1.20 18.58
C PRO A 248 -12.25 -2.45 17.82
N TYR A 249 -11.31 -3.19 17.26
CA TYR A 249 -11.57 -4.50 16.66
C TYR A 249 -11.17 -5.60 17.66
N THR A 250 -12.13 -6.46 18.01
CA THR A 250 -11.93 -7.55 18.97
C THR A 250 -11.85 -8.92 18.31
N GLY A 251 -11.83 -8.97 16.98
CA GLY A 251 -11.84 -10.19 16.22
C GLY A 251 -10.47 -10.84 16.05
N THR A 252 -10.46 -12.04 15.46
CA THR A 252 -9.23 -12.77 15.08
C THR A 252 -8.94 -12.67 13.58
N GLU A 253 -7.74 -13.04 13.15
CA GLU A 253 -7.35 -13.06 11.72
C GLU A 253 -8.23 -14.01 10.86
N ASN A 254 -8.93 -14.96 11.49
CA ASN A 254 -9.78 -15.93 10.81
C ASN A 254 -11.27 -15.56 10.86
N ASP A 255 -11.62 -14.37 11.35
CA ASP A 255 -13.01 -13.96 11.47
C ASP A 255 -13.62 -13.77 10.07
N PRO A 256 -14.89 -14.17 9.88
CA PRO A 256 -15.57 -13.94 8.63
C PRO A 256 -15.68 -12.44 8.36
N PHE A 257 -15.59 -12.04 7.09
CA PHE A 257 -15.70 -10.63 6.70
C PHE A 257 -17.02 -10.04 7.22
N PRO A 258 -17.00 -8.99 8.06
CA PRO A 258 -18.18 -8.54 8.82
C PRO A 258 -19.29 -7.95 7.95
N TRP A 259 -18.98 -7.63 6.69
CA TRP A 259 -19.94 -7.15 5.69
C TRP A 259 -20.64 -8.26 4.91
N ARG A 260 -20.22 -9.53 4.98
CA ARG A 260 -20.86 -10.63 4.25
C ARG A 260 -22.02 -11.21 5.06
N LYS A 261 -23.16 -11.45 4.38
CA LYS A 261 -24.28 -12.21 4.94
C LYS A 261 -23.93 -13.69 4.87
N ALA A 262 -24.11 -14.42 5.97
CA ALA A 262 -24.05 -15.88 5.91
C ALA A 262 -25.26 -16.38 5.10
N TRP A 263 -25.09 -17.41 4.28
CA TRP A 263 -26.15 -17.98 3.42
C TRP A 263 -27.35 -18.57 4.20
N PHE A 264 -27.35 -18.49 5.55
CA PHE A 264 -28.37 -19.03 6.46
C PHE A 264 -28.74 -18.08 7.62
N GLU A 265 -28.69 -16.76 7.41
CA GLU A 265 -29.31 -15.76 8.32
C GLU A 265 -30.68 -15.29 7.85
#